data_AF-A0A5K0WIC7-F1
#
_entry.id   AF-A0A5K0WIC7-F1
#
_cell.length_a   1.000
_cell.length_b   1.000
_cell.length_c   1.000
_cell.angle_alpha   90.00
_cell.angle_beta   90.00
_cell.angle_gamma   90.00
#
_symmetry.space_group_name_H-M   'P 1'
#
loop_
_entity.id
_entity.type
_entity.pdbx_description
1 polymer ?
#
loop_
_entity_poly.entity_id
_entity_poly.type
_entity_poly.pdbx_seq_one_letter_code
_entity_poly.pdbx_strand_id
1 'polypeptide(L)' 'NGLSVDSSKISFAERMSEDVQTSREERAFRLWINSLGVDTYVNNVFEDVRNG' A
#
# COMPACT_ATOMS: atom_id res chain seq x y z
N ASN A 1 10.67 17.23 12.78
CA ASN A 1 10.32 16.06 11.94
C ASN A 1 9.75 16.57 10.63
N GLY A 2 10.61 17.13 9.78
CA GLY A 2 10.20 17.86 8.58
C GLY A 2 10.90 17.27 7.36
N LEU A 3 10.24 16.31 6.72
CA LEU A 3 10.49 15.97 5.33
C LEU A 3 9.32 16.54 4.53
N SER A 4 9.43 17.82 4.18
CA SER A 4 8.61 18.38 3.12
C SER A 4 9.24 17.93 1.81
N VAL A 5 8.91 16.71 1.37
CA VAL A 5 9.19 16.28 0.00
C VAL A 5 8.40 17.18 -0.92
N ASP A 6 9.10 17.99 -1.72
CA ASP A 6 8.49 18.83 -2.73
C ASP A 6 7.93 17.93 -3.84
N SER A 7 6.67 17.50 -3.67
CA SER A 7 5.97 16.56 -4.55
C SER A 7 5.86 17.06 -6.00
N SER A 8 6.22 18.32 -6.24
CA SER A 8 6.17 18.98 -7.55
C SER A 8 7.23 18.48 -8.55
N LYS A 9 8.25 17.69 -8.13
CA LYS A 9 9.33 17.20 -9.01
C LYS A 9 9.62 15.69 -8.96
N ILE A 10 8.64 14.85 -8.63
CA ILE A 10 8.82 13.39 -8.75
C ILE A 10 8.84 13.01 -10.24
N SER A 11 9.96 12.45 -10.69
CA SER A 11 10.11 12.01 -12.08
C SER A 11 9.20 10.82 -12.40
N PHE A 12 8.87 10.59 -13.67
CA PHE A 12 8.04 9.45 -14.08
C PHE A 12 8.62 8.10 -13.61
N ALA A 13 9.94 7.93 -13.72
CA ALA A 13 10.63 6.71 -13.28
C ALA A 13 10.54 6.47 -11.77
N GLU A 14 10.51 7.56 -10.99
CA GLU A 14 10.38 7.52 -9.54
C GLU A 14 8.95 7.14 -9.12
N ARG A 15 7.92 7.71 -9.78
CA ARG A 15 6.52 7.27 -9.62
C ARG A 15 6.33 5.78 -9.91
N MET A 16 6.90 5.28 -11.01
CA MET A 16 6.81 3.85 -11.33
C MET A 16 7.45 2.97 -10.24
N SER A 17 8.55 3.46 -9.64
CA SER A 17 9.23 2.74 -8.56
C SER A 17 8.39 2.72 -7.28
N GLU A 18 7.73 3.83 -6.94
CA GLU A 18 6.78 3.95 -5.82
C GLU A 18 5.57 3.03 -6.01
N ASP A 19 4.99 2.97 -7.21
CA ASP A 19 3.85 2.10 -7.53
C ASP A 19 4.21 0.62 -7.36
N VAL A 20 5.43 0.22 -7.75
CA VAL A 20 5.93 -1.14 -7.55
C VAL A 20 6.11 -1.45 -6.06
N GLN A 21 6.69 -0.54 -5.27
CA GLN A 21 6.83 -0.78 -3.83
C GLN A 21 5.46 -0.87 -3.14
N THR A 22 4.55 0.06 -3.45
CA THR A 22 3.19 0.08 -2.93
C THR A 22 2.44 -1.21 -3.25
N SER A 23 2.59 -1.74 -4.47
CA SER A 23 2.00 -3.01 -4.88
C SER A 23 2.57 -4.21 -4.11
N ARG A 24 3.88 -4.20 -3.78
CA ARG A 24 4.51 -5.25 -2.99
C ARG A 24 4.04 -5.23 -1.54
N GLU A 25 3.95 -4.03 -0.96
CA GLU A 25 3.47 -3.81 0.40
C GLU A 25 2.00 -4.22 0.54
N GLU A 26 1.13 -3.81 -0.40
CA GLU A 26 -0.27 -4.25 -0.46
C GLU A 26 -0.38 -5.77 -0.40
N ARG A 27 0.41 -6.46 -1.24
CA ARG A 27 0.40 -7.93 -1.28
C ARG A 27 0.89 -8.54 0.04
N ALA A 28 1.93 -7.96 0.66
CA ALA A 28 2.45 -8.43 1.92
C ALA A 28 1.40 -8.30 3.04
N PHE A 29 0.76 -7.14 3.16
CA PHE A 29 -0.29 -6.92 4.15
C PHE A 29 -1.52 -7.78 3.92
N ARG A 30 -1.97 -7.92 2.67
CA ARG A 30 -3.10 -8.79 2.33
C ARG A 30 -2.86 -10.23 2.79
N LEU A 31 -1.69 -10.79 2.47
CA LEU A 31 -1.35 -12.16 2.85
C LEU A 31 -1.19 -12.31 4.36
N TRP A 32 -0.58 -11.33 5.02
CA TRP A 32 -0.44 -11.32 6.46
C TRP A 32 -1.80 -11.31 7.16
N ILE A 33 -2.69 -10.38 6.81
CA ILE A 33 -4.03 -10.28 7.42
C ILE A 33 -4.80 -11.58 7.22
N ASN A 34 -4.84 -12.10 6.00
CA ASN A 34 -5.55 -13.35 5.70
C ASN A 34 -4.96 -14.59 6.42
N SER A 35 -3.74 -14.49 6.96
CA SER A 35 -3.13 -15.57 7.76
C SER A 35 -3.48 -15.52 9.25
N LEU A 36 -4.10 -14.43 9.73
CA LEU A 36 -4.43 -14.24 11.15
C LEU A 36 -5.69 -14.99 11.60
N GLY A 37 -6.40 -15.67 10.69
CA GLY A 37 -7.66 -16.36 11.01
C GLY A 37 -8.84 -15.40 11.21
N VAL A 38 -8.84 -14.26 10.51
CA VAL A 38 -9.95 -13.30 10.48
C VAL A 38 -11.17 -13.88 9.75
N ASP A 39 -12.38 -13.49 10.18
CA ASP A 39 -13.65 -13.99 9.61
C ASP A 39 -13.89 -13.51 8.17
N THR A 40 -13.27 -12.39 7.78
CA THR A 40 -13.38 -11.78 6.45
C THR A 40 -12.11 -11.99 5.64
N TYR A 41 -12.25 -12.13 4.33
CA TYR A 41 -11.11 -12.25 3.43
C TYR A 41 -10.79 -10.90 2.77
N VAL A 42 -9.56 -10.43 2.92
CA VAL A 42 -9.09 -9.19 2.28
C VAL A 42 -8.60 -9.50 0.86
N ASN A 43 -9.22 -8.86 -0.14
CA ASN A 43 -8.87 -8.97 -1.56
C ASN A 43 -8.02 -7.79 -2.02
N ASN A 44 -8.34 -6.59 -1.52
CA ASN A 44 -7.61 -5.36 -1.79
C ASN A 44 -7.53 -4.53 -0.51
N VAL A 45 -6.33 -4.40 0.04
CA VAL A 45 -6.10 -3.69 1.31
C VAL A 45 -6.54 -2.22 1.25
N PHE A 46 -6.48 -1.56 0.09
CA PHE A 46 -6.84 -0.14 -0.04
C PHE A 46 -8.35 0.12 -0.03
N GLU A 47 -9.15 -0.89 -0.35
CA GLU A 47 -10.61 -0.81 -0.45
C GLU A 47 -11.26 -1.43 0.79
N ASP A 48 -10.86 -2.65 1.11
CA ASP A 48 -11.59 -3.53 2.04
C ASP A 48 -11.45 -3.10 3.51
N VAL A 49 -10.49 -2.21 3.83
CA VAL A 49 -10.26 -1.71 5.20
C VAL A 49 -10.80 -0.29 5.43
N ARG A 50 -11.44 0.34 4.42
CA ARG A 50 -11.86 1.74 4.52
C ARG A 50 -12.96 2.01 5.54
N ASN A 51 -13.73 0.99 5.88
CA ASN A 51 -14.87 1.08 6.80
C ASN A 51 -14.47 0.86 8.28
N GLY A 52 -13.20 0.60 8.57
CA GLY A 52 -12.72 0.28 9.92
C GLY A 52 -13.21 -1.07 10.42
#